data_AF-A0A134ABV3-F1
#
_entry.id   AF-A0A134ABV3-F1
#
_cell.length_a   1.000
_cell.length_b   1.000
_cell.length_c   1.000
_cell.angle_alpha   90.00
_cell.angle_beta   90.00
_cell.angle_gamma   90.00
#
_symmetry.space_group_name_H-M   'P 1'
#
loop_
_entity.id
_entity.type
_entity.pdbx_description
1 polymer ?
#
loop_
_entity_poly.entity_id
_entity_poly.type
_entity_poly.pdbx_seq_one_letter_code
_entity_poly.pdbx_strand_id
1 'polypeptide(L)' 'MFCYCPLYLLDRECGGNFQYVGGVKDCSNCFIPHTVKGYDYINDRLREEIEKRKKTHAE' A
#
# COMPACT_ATOMS: atom_id res chain seq x y z
N MET A 1 11.17 4.85 7.44
CA MET A 1 10.40 5.83 6.63
C MET A 1 10.77 5.61 5.18
N PHE A 2 9.82 5.28 4.32
CA PHE A 2 10.10 4.90 2.92
C PHE A 2 9.85 6.05 1.96
N CYS A 3 10.78 6.32 1.05
CA CYS A 3 10.57 7.26 -0.06
C CYS A 3 9.64 6.69 -1.15
N TYR A 4 9.49 5.36 -1.21
CA TYR A 4 8.52 4.66 -2.06
C TYR A 4 7.68 3.71 -1.22
N CYS A 5 6.35 3.87 -1.24
CA CYS A 5 5.46 3.03 -0.45
C CYS A 5 5.32 1.62 -1.07
N PRO A 6 5.63 0.53 -0.34
CA PRO A 6 5.47 -0.83 -0.84
C PRO A 6 4.03 -1.19 -1.26
N LEU A 7 3.03 -0.46 -0.76
CA LEU A 7 1.62 -0.65 -1.09
C LEU A 7 1.23 -0.03 -2.44
N TYR A 8 2.14 0.66 -3.14
CA TYR A 8 1.85 1.35 -4.41
C TYR A 8 1.14 0.43 -5.42
N LEU A 9 1.63 -0.81 -5.55
CA LEU A 9 1.13 -1.81 -6.50
C LEU A 9 -0.23 -2.42 -6.12
N LEU A 10 -0.76 -2.13 -4.93
CA LEU A 10 -2.12 -2.54 -4.55
C LEU A 10 -3.19 -1.60 -5.12
N ASP A 11 -2.81 -0.67 -6.00
CA ASP A 11 -3.74 0.23 -6.69
C ASP A 11 -4.74 0.87 -5.71
N ARG A 12 -6.06 0.72 -5.94
CA ARG A 12 -7.12 1.29 -5.12
C ARG A 12 -7.25 0.66 -3.75
N GLU A 13 -6.73 -0.55 -3.59
CA GLU A 13 -6.81 -1.31 -2.35
C GLU A 13 -5.67 -0.96 -1.39
N CYS A 14 -4.75 -0.06 -1.76
CA CYS A 14 -3.60 0.28 -0.92
C CYS A 14 -3.96 1.04 0.36
N GLY A 15 -5.18 1.59 0.47
CA GLY A 15 -5.65 2.33 1.65
C GLY A 15 -4.96 3.67 1.90
N GLY A 16 -4.20 4.18 0.92
CA GLY A 16 -3.45 5.43 1.01
C GLY A 16 -4.19 6.65 0.46
N ASN A 17 -3.70 7.84 0.78
CA ASN A 17 -4.22 9.12 0.26
C ASN A 17 -3.54 9.47 -1.08
N PHE A 18 -3.86 8.72 -2.13
CA PHE A 18 -3.31 8.91 -3.47
C PHE A 18 -4.38 9.44 -4.44
N GLN A 19 -3.94 9.91 -5.60
CA GLN A 19 -4.80 10.29 -6.72
C GLN A 19 -4.25 9.72 -8.03
N TYR A 20 -5.06 9.71 -9.09
CA TYR A 20 -4.62 9.33 -10.43
C TYR A 20 -4.47 10.58 -11.30
N VAL A 21 -3.28 10.80 -11.85
CA VAL A 21 -2.97 11.92 -12.75
C VAL A 21 -2.46 11.34 -14.06
N GLY A 22 -3.20 11.53 -15.15
CA GLY A 22 -2.82 10.99 -16.47
C GLY A 22 -2.70 9.45 -16.49
N GLY A 23 -3.47 8.75 -15.64
CA GLY A 23 -3.39 7.28 -15.51
C GLY A 23 -2.25 6.78 -14.63
N VAL A 24 -1.39 7.67 -14.13
CA VAL A 24 -0.32 7.33 -13.18
C VAL A 24 -0.80 7.59 -11.76
N LYS A 25 -0.53 6.64 -10.86
CA LYS A 25 -0.83 6.81 -9.44
C LYS A 25 0.17 7.78 -8.82
N ASP A 26 -0.34 8.91 -8.34
CA ASP A 26 0.40 9.97 -7.66
C ASP A 26 0.13 9.88 -6.15
N CYS A 27 1.20 9.64 -5.39
CA CYS A 27 1.16 9.52 -3.93
C CYS A 27 1.75 10.74 -3.21
N SER A 28 1.95 11.88 -3.89
CA SER A 28 2.57 13.07 -3.30
C SER A 28 1.81 13.62 -2.07
N ASN A 29 0.50 13.34 -1.97
CA ASN A 29 -0.35 13.70 -0.82
C ASN A 29 -0.49 12.58 0.24
N CYS A 30 0.23 11.47 0.10
CA CYS A 30 0.16 10.33 1.00
C CYS A 30 1.33 10.31 1.98
N PHE A 31 1.05 10.53 3.27
CA PHE A 31 2.07 10.60 4.30
C PHE A 31 2.20 9.34 5.16
N ILE A 32 1.46 8.26 4.86
CA ILE A 32 1.48 7.01 5.64
C ILE A 32 2.90 6.52 5.92
N PRO A 33 3.86 6.48 4.97
CA PRO A 33 5.22 6.04 5.27
C PRO A 33 5.99 6.95 6.23
N HIS A 34 5.50 8.17 6.43
CA HIS A 34 6.08 9.29 7.19
C HIS A 34 5.31 9.60 8.50
N THR A 35 4.29 8.80 8.87
CA THR A 35 3.60 8.94 10.16
C THR A 35 4.21 8.03 11.22
N VAL A 36 3.96 8.37 12.49
CA VAL A 36 4.18 7.45 13.61
C VAL A 36 3.38 6.15 13.36
N LYS A 37 4.01 4.99 13.56
CA LYS A 37 3.47 3.64 13.22
C LYS A 37 3.19 3.40 11.73
N GLY A 38 3.64 4.27 10.82
CA GLY A 38 3.47 4.09 9.38
C GLY A 38 4.10 2.80 8.84
N TYR A 39 5.26 2.43 9.38
CA TYR A 39 5.94 1.18 9.05
C TYR A 39 5.13 -0.06 9.47
N ASP A 40 4.54 -0.04 10.66
CA ASP A 40 3.72 -1.14 11.17
C ASP A 40 2.47 -1.33 10.30
N TYR A 41 1.76 -0.24 10.02
CA TYR A 41 0.59 -0.23 9.14
C TYR A 41 0.90 -0.83 7.76
N ILE A 42 2.01 -0.42 7.14
CA ILE A 42 2.42 -0.93 5.83
C ILE A 42 2.68 -2.44 5.88
N ASN A 43 3.38 -2.93 6.90
CA ASN A 43 3.69 -4.35 7.03
C ASN A 43 2.44 -5.19 7.30
N ASP A 44 1.52 -4.71 8.13
CA ASP A 44 0.27 -5.41 8.41
C ASP A 44 -0.59 -5.53 7.14
N ARG A 45 -0.73 -4.43 6.38
CA ARG A 45 -1.46 -4.47 5.10
C ARG A 45 -0.81 -5.40 4.07
N LEU A 46 0.52 -5.46 4.01
CA LEU A 46 1.24 -6.41 3.17
C LEU A 46 1.02 -7.86 3.60
N ARG A 47 1.05 -8.16 4.90
CA ARG A 47 0.77 -9.51 5.42
C ARG A 47 -0.64 -9.95 5.07
N GLU A 48 -1.63 -9.08 5.27
CA GLU A 48 -3.02 -9.36 4.88
C GLU A 48 -3.13 -9.69 3.39
N GLU A 49 -2.45 -8.92 2.54
CA GLU A 49 -2.45 -9.15 1.09
C GLU A 49 -1.80 -10.50 0.72
N ILE A 50 -0.66 -10.82 1.33
CA ILE A 50 0.04 -12.09 1.11
C ILE A 50 -0.84 -13.27 1.52
N GLU A 51 -1.47 -13.20 2.69
CA GLU A 51 -2.36 -14.26 3.18
C GLU A 51 -3.61 -14.44 2.31
N LYS A 52 -4.18 -13.34 1.79
CA LYS A 52 -5.26 -13.40 0.79
C LYS A 52 -4.81 -14.17 -0.46
N ARG A 53 -3.66 -13.79 -1.04
CA ARG A 53 -3.14 -14.44 -2.26
C ARG A 53 -2.81 -15.91 -2.06
N LYS A 54 -2.22 -16.27 -0.90
CA LYS A 54 -1.97 -17.68 -0.57
C LYS A 54 -3.23 -18.52 -0.58
N LYS A 55 -4.35 -17.99 -0.04
CA LYS A 55 -5.64 -18.68 -0.05
C LYS A 55 -6.19 -18.85 -1.46
N THR A 56 -6.12 -17.81 -2.29
CA THR A 56 -6.58 -17.86 -3.69
C THR A 56 -5.79 -18.85 -4.55
N HIS A 57 -4.51 -19.10 -4.25
CA HIS A 57 -3.66 -20.03 -4.98
C HIS A 57 -3.56 -21.43 -4.36
N ALA A 58 -4.29 -21.69 -3.27
CA ALA A 58 -4.39 -23.02 -2.64
C ALA A 58 -5.61 -23.82 -3.12
N GLU A 59 -6.46 -23.22 -3.97
CA GLU A 59 -7.59 -23.81 -4.69
C GLU A 59 -7.22 -24.10 -6.15
#